data_AF-A0A9D6LX31-F1
#
_entry.id   AF-A0A9D6LX31-F1
#
_cell.length_a   1.000
_cell.length_b   1.000
_cell.length_c   1.000
_cell.angle_alpha   90.00
_cell.angle_beta   90.00
_cell.angle_gamma   90.00
#
_symmetry.space_group_name_H-M   'P 1'
#
loop_
_entity.id
_entity.type
_entity.pdbx_description
1 polymer ?
#
loop_
_entity_poly.entity_id
_entity_poly.type
_entity_poly.pdbx_seq_one_letter_code
_entity_poly.pdbx_strand_id
1 'polypeptide(L)'
;MFETFSWWLLLELIGLAAFPIAFRFFRNLPDRGYAFAKPLGLLLIAYPYWLLGTLGFLMNTRATALVVALAIAITSWFVFGRKQKVNTAARLVESELQIASDLAPTAITLETNAKPSRKKRVTRATIRKKRAEQSAAPELLEPTITHYVLRNTSSPIEWLRKNKSLVLATELVFTVAFFAWAFFRAYNPEITATEKPMEFAFLNGILQSDRFPPLDPWLSGFAISYYYFGYVIVALLTMLIGVAASIAFNLAIALLFALSAVGAFGLAYNLIQISEFRLRNENSRNLQSAIRNSQFANFFFPLFAPIFLVVMGNLEGFFETLHARGILPASFWNWLDVKNLASASVSNSFVPSDYWWWWRASRVIHDVVNGQTNEVIDEFPQFSFLLGDMHPHVLALPFVLLALAAALNLLRQKDFPN
;
A
#
# COMPACT_ATOMS: atom_id res chain seq x y z
N MET A 1 16.86 12.53 -19.80
CA MET A 1 17.36 12.32 -18.40
C MET A 1 16.79 13.38 -17.46
N PHE A 2 16.85 14.67 -17.84
CA PHE A 2 16.22 15.75 -17.06
C PHE A 2 14.71 15.50 -16.81
N GLU A 3 14.01 15.01 -17.83
CA GLU A 3 12.59 14.65 -17.77
C GLU A 3 12.33 13.55 -16.75
N THR A 4 13.15 12.49 -16.77
CA THR A 4 13.08 11.36 -15.84
C THR A 4 13.29 11.80 -14.40
N PHE A 5 14.31 12.61 -14.13
CA PHE A 5 14.56 13.14 -12.78
C PHE A 5 13.46 14.09 -12.31
N SER A 6 12.95 14.95 -13.20
CA SER A 6 11.85 15.86 -12.87
C SER A 6 10.56 15.10 -12.52
N TRP A 7 10.31 13.99 -13.22
CA TRP A 7 9.19 13.10 -12.93
C TRP A 7 9.34 12.42 -11.57
N TRP A 8 10.49 11.80 -11.30
CA TRP A 8 10.80 11.22 -9.99
C TRP A 8 10.66 12.24 -8.86
N LEU A 9 11.25 13.43 -9.01
CA LEU A 9 11.21 14.50 -8.01
C LEU A 9 9.78 14.98 -7.75
N LEU A 10 8.97 15.16 -8.80
CA LEU A 10 7.56 15.56 -8.63
C LEU A 10 6.80 14.54 -7.77
N LEU A 11 7.06 13.25 -7.96
CA LEU A 11 6.42 12.20 -7.17
C LEU A 11 6.89 12.18 -5.71
N GLU A 12 8.16 12.47 -5.45
CA GLU A 12 8.65 12.68 -4.08
C GLU A 12 7.91 13.84 -3.40
N LEU A 13 7.76 14.97 -4.11
CA LEU A 13 7.04 16.13 -3.60
C LEU A 13 5.56 15.82 -3.34
N ILE A 14 4.90 15.09 -4.24
CA ILE A 14 3.49 14.67 -4.06
C ILE A 14 3.36 13.73 -2.85
N GLY A 15 4.25 12.76 -2.70
CA GLY A 15 4.26 11.86 -1.55
C GLY A 15 4.44 12.60 -0.23
N LEU A 16 5.41 13.52 -0.15
CA LEU A 16 5.66 14.34 1.03
C LEU A 16 4.51 15.30 1.33
N ALA A 17 3.87 15.87 0.30
CA ALA A 17 2.69 16.71 0.45
C ALA A 17 1.51 15.92 1.04
N ALA A 18 1.29 14.68 0.60
CA ALA A 18 0.19 13.83 1.07
C ALA A 18 0.49 13.10 2.39
N PHE A 19 1.75 13.01 2.81
CA PHE A 19 2.16 12.20 3.95
C PHE A 19 1.42 12.52 5.26
N PRO A 20 1.18 13.78 5.68
CA PRO A 20 0.40 14.04 6.90
C PRO A 20 -1.01 13.45 6.90
N ILE A 21 -1.69 13.46 5.74
CA ILE A 21 -3.00 12.83 5.56
C ILE A 21 -2.87 11.31 5.66
N ALA A 22 -1.91 10.72 4.94
CA ALA A 22 -1.61 9.29 5.00
C ALA A 22 -1.32 8.84 6.45
N PHE A 23 -0.47 9.59 7.15
CA PHE A 23 -0.04 9.35 8.53
C PHE A 23 -1.21 9.25 9.52
N ARG A 24 -2.23 10.09 9.30
CA ARG A 24 -3.44 10.08 10.14
C ARG A 24 -4.41 8.99 9.73
N PHE A 25 -4.62 8.79 8.43
CA PHE A 25 -5.53 7.78 7.91
C PHE A 25 -5.04 6.37 8.27
N PHE A 26 -3.77 6.07 8.00
CA PHE A 26 -3.09 4.79 8.25
C PHE A 26 -2.52 4.69 9.67
N ARG A 27 -3.14 5.36 10.65
CA ARG A 27 -2.65 5.37 12.05
C ARG A 27 -2.52 3.97 12.66
N ASN A 28 -3.24 2.96 12.16
CA ASN A 28 -3.21 1.60 12.68
C ASN A 28 -2.12 0.72 12.06
N LEU A 29 -1.48 1.18 10.98
CA LEU A 29 -0.38 0.49 10.34
C LEU A 29 0.97 0.88 10.95
N PRO A 30 1.92 -0.07 11.12
CA PRO A 30 3.28 0.20 11.55
C PRO A 30 4.01 1.29 10.75
N ASP A 31 3.88 1.29 9.42
CA ASP A 31 4.54 2.26 8.53
C ASP A 31 3.84 3.63 8.47
N ARG A 32 2.68 3.77 9.13
CA ARG A 32 1.83 4.98 9.07
C ARG A 32 1.45 5.40 7.65
N GLY A 33 1.40 4.45 6.72
CA GLY A 33 1.05 4.69 5.32
C GLY A 33 2.12 5.42 4.50
N TYR A 34 3.38 5.45 4.94
CA TYR A 34 4.46 6.12 4.21
C TYR A 34 4.64 5.52 2.80
N ALA A 35 4.61 4.19 2.66
CA ALA A 35 4.71 3.52 1.36
C ALA A 35 3.55 3.86 0.40
N PHE A 36 2.42 4.29 0.94
CA PHE A 36 1.20 4.61 0.18
C PHE A 36 0.97 6.12 0.03
N ALA A 37 1.87 6.97 0.54
CA ALA A 37 1.72 8.42 0.49
C ALA A 37 1.76 8.94 -0.95
N LYS A 38 2.61 8.36 -1.81
CA LYS A 38 2.72 8.70 -3.24
C LYS A 38 1.42 8.40 -4.03
N PRO A 39 0.88 7.16 -4.05
CA PRO A 39 -0.38 6.90 -4.74
C PRO A 39 -1.57 7.63 -4.11
N LEU A 40 -1.62 7.77 -2.78
CA LEU A 40 -2.66 8.57 -2.13
C LEU A 40 -2.59 10.04 -2.56
N GLY A 41 -1.40 10.62 -2.67
CA GLY A 41 -1.21 11.99 -3.13
C GLY A 41 -1.68 12.21 -4.55
N LEU A 42 -1.45 11.24 -5.45
CA LEU A 42 -1.99 11.28 -6.81
C LEU A 42 -3.52 11.35 -6.80
N LEU A 43 -4.20 10.53 -6.00
CA LEU A 43 -5.66 10.59 -5.88
C LEU A 43 -6.16 11.89 -5.26
N LEU A 44 -5.51 12.34 -4.18
CA LEU A 44 -5.92 13.56 -3.47
C LEU A 44 -5.80 14.82 -4.34
N ILE A 45 -4.89 14.83 -5.31
CA ILE A 45 -4.72 15.94 -6.25
C ILE A 45 -5.61 15.74 -7.48
N ALA A 46 -5.53 14.58 -8.14
CA ALA A 46 -6.18 14.35 -9.42
C ALA A 46 -7.71 14.22 -9.29
N TYR A 47 -8.22 13.66 -8.18
CA TYR A 47 -9.67 13.47 -8.03
C TYR A 47 -10.42 14.80 -7.89
N PRO A 48 -10.03 15.75 -7.01
CA PRO A 48 -10.65 17.07 -7.00
C PRO A 48 -10.42 17.85 -8.30
N TYR A 49 -9.25 17.73 -8.92
CA TYR A 49 -8.94 18.36 -10.20
C TYR A 49 -9.92 17.92 -11.29
N TRP A 50 -10.07 16.61 -11.46
CA TRP A 50 -10.99 16.00 -12.40
C TRP A 50 -12.44 16.32 -12.06
N LEU A 51 -12.87 16.09 -10.81
CA LEU A 51 -14.26 16.27 -10.38
C LEU A 51 -14.72 17.72 -10.56
N LEU A 52 -13.95 18.69 -10.08
CA LEU A 52 -14.30 20.10 -10.22
C LEU A 52 -14.22 20.55 -11.68
N GLY A 53 -13.33 19.96 -12.49
CA GLY A 53 -13.27 20.17 -13.92
C GLY A 53 -14.51 19.63 -14.65
N THR A 54 -14.96 18.42 -14.33
CA THR A 54 -16.18 17.80 -14.87
C THR A 54 -17.44 18.57 -14.49
N LEU A 55 -17.46 19.16 -13.29
CA LEU A 55 -18.54 20.04 -12.83
C LEU A 55 -18.48 21.46 -13.45
N GLY A 56 -17.44 21.77 -14.22
CA GLY A 56 -17.28 23.06 -14.90
C GLY A 56 -16.68 24.18 -14.05
N PHE A 57 -16.18 23.89 -12.84
CA PHE A 57 -15.54 24.88 -11.96
C PHE A 57 -14.07 25.14 -12.31
N LEU A 58 -13.38 24.15 -12.87
CA LEU A 58 -11.96 24.25 -13.24
C LEU A 58 -11.77 24.01 -14.74
N MET A 59 -10.80 24.73 -15.31
CA MET A 59 -10.26 24.40 -16.64
C MET A 59 -9.15 23.35 -16.52
N ASN A 60 -8.96 22.53 -17.55
CA ASN A 60 -7.89 21.55 -17.64
C ASN A 60 -6.59 22.26 -18.10
N THR A 61 -5.91 22.93 -17.18
CA THR A 61 -4.67 23.66 -17.46
C THR A 61 -3.60 23.33 -16.43
N ARG A 62 -2.34 23.66 -16.76
CA ARG A 62 -1.23 23.58 -15.81
C ARG A 62 -1.44 24.45 -14.57
N ALA A 63 -1.99 25.66 -14.74
CA ALA A 63 -2.19 26.61 -13.64
C ALA A 63 -3.20 26.07 -12.61
N THR A 64 -4.33 25.55 -13.08
CA THR A 64 -5.34 24.93 -12.21
C THR A 64 -4.80 23.67 -11.54
N ALA A 65 -4.03 22.84 -12.25
CA ALA A 65 -3.38 21.66 -11.67
C ALA A 65 -2.42 22.04 -10.52
N LEU A 66 -1.61 23.09 -10.71
CA LEU A 66 -0.71 23.60 -9.68
C LEU A 66 -1.47 24.13 -8.46
N VAL A 67 -2.54 24.91 -8.68
CA VAL A 67 -3.37 25.45 -7.60
C VAL A 67 -3.98 24.33 -6.76
N VAL A 68 -4.54 23.29 -7.40
CA VAL A 68 -5.10 22.14 -6.68
C VAL A 68 -4.01 21.40 -5.91
N ALA A 69 -2.86 21.12 -6.52
CA ALA A 69 -1.74 20.45 -5.86
C ALA A 69 -1.25 21.22 -4.62
N LEU A 70 -1.08 22.54 -4.73
CA LEU A 70 -0.67 23.41 -3.63
C LEU A 70 -1.73 23.48 -2.53
N ALA A 71 -3.02 23.59 -2.89
CA ALA A 71 -4.11 23.61 -1.93
C ALA A 71 -4.16 22.32 -1.08
N ILE A 72 -3.94 21.16 -1.72
CA ILE A 72 -3.85 19.87 -1.02
C ILE A 72 -2.61 19.81 -0.13
N ALA A 73 -1.44 20.24 -0.61
CA ALA A 73 -0.21 20.27 0.18
C ALA A 73 -0.34 21.16 1.43
N ILE A 74 -0.88 22.37 1.26
CA ILE A 74 -1.12 23.32 2.35
C ILE A 74 -2.11 22.74 3.35
N THR A 75 -3.26 22.25 2.88
CA THR A 75 -4.29 21.64 3.74
C THR A 75 -3.73 20.46 4.51
N SER A 76 -2.98 19.58 3.84
CA SER A 76 -2.33 18.41 4.44
C SER A 76 -1.44 18.80 5.61
N TRP A 77 -0.48 19.71 5.41
CA TRP A 77 0.46 20.11 6.45
C TRP A 77 -0.14 21.03 7.50
N PHE A 78 -1.04 21.94 7.12
CA PHE A 78 -1.66 22.90 8.04
C PHE A 78 -2.68 22.24 8.97
N VAL A 79 -3.49 21.31 8.45
CA VAL A 79 -4.56 20.63 9.21
C VAL A 79 -4.03 19.36 9.87
N PHE A 80 -3.28 18.53 9.12
CA PHE A 80 -2.89 17.19 9.57
C PHE A 80 -1.42 17.09 10.02
N GLY A 81 -0.58 18.07 9.67
CA GLY A 81 0.83 18.12 10.07
C GLY A 81 1.08 18.70 11.47
N ARG A 82 0.10 19.38 12.09
CA ARG A 82 0.24 19.97 13.43
C ARG A 82 0.37 18.89 14.51
N LYS A 83 1.18 19.15 15.54
CA LYS A 83 1.22 18.33 16.75
C LYS A 83 -0.19 18.22 17.32
N GLN A 84 -0.74 17.02 17.40
CA GLN A 84 -1.91 16.79 18.24
C GLN A 84 -1.44 16.94 19.69
N LYS A 85 -1.84 18.04 20.33
CA LYS A 85 -1.85 18.11 21.79
C LYS A 85 -2.81 17.00 22.24
N VAL A 86 -2.27 15.86 22.65
CA VAL A 86 -3.05 14.87 23.40
C VAL A 86 -3.55 15.59 24.64
N ASN A 87 -4.86 15.50 24.92
CA ASN A 87 -5.49 16.12 26.07
C ASN A 87 -4.72 15.78 27.34
N THR A 88 -3.90 16.72 27.81
CA THR A 88 -3.13 16.64 29.06
C THR A 88 -4.06 16.38 30.26
N ALA A 89 -5.34 16.76 30.13
CA ALA A 89 -6.37 16.49 31.13
C ALA A 89 -6.55 14.98 31.42
N ALA A 90 -6.47 14.10 30.42
CA ALA A 90 -6.57 12.66 30.65
C ALA A 90 -5.34 12.12 31.40
N ARG A 91 -4.15 12.67 31.13
CA ARG A 91 -2.91 12.30 31.85
C ARG A 91 -2.87 12.82 33.28
N LEU A 92 -3.41 14.01 33.55
CA LEU A 92 -3.50 14.55 34.89
C LEU A 92 -4.48 13.74 35.74
N VAL A 93 -5.64 13.39 35.17
CA VAL A 93 -6.66 12.57 35.85
C VAL A 93 -6.15 11.14 36.11
N GLU A 94 -5.47 10.48 35.15
CA GLU A 94 -4.83 9.18 35.40
C GLU A 94 -3.71 9.29 36.44
N SER A 95 -2.87 10.33 36.39
CA SER A 95 -1.81 10.50 37.38
C SER A 95 -2.36 10.78 38.78
N GLU A 96 -3.44 11.55 38.91
CA GLU A 96 -4.08 11.81 40.21
C GLU A 96 -4.81 10.58 40.76
N LEU A 97 -5.48 9.80 39.90
CA LEU A 97 -6.11 8.53 40.29
C LEU A 97 -5.07 7.48 40.71
N GLN A 98 -3.92 7.44 40.04
CA GLN A 98 -2.84 6.50 40.36
C GLN A 98 -2.13 6.89 41.66
N ILE A 99 -1.86 8.19 41.86
CA ILE A 99 -1.36 8.73 43.14
C ILE A 99 -2.36 8.47 44.27
N ALA A 100 -3.66 8.63 44.04
CA ALA A 100 -4.71 8.34 45.02
C ALA A 100 -4.79 6.84 45.35
N SER A 101 -4.56 5.96 44.39
CA SER A 101 -4.52 4.51 44.60
C SER A 101 -3.25 4.05 45.35
N ASP A 102 -2.11 4.69 45.09
CA ASP A 102 -0.83 4.40 45.75
C ASP A 102 -0.78 4.94 47.19
N LEU A 103 -1.59 5.94 47.52
CA LEU A 103 -1.77 6.48 48.89
C LEU A 103 -2.79 5.69 49.72
N ALA A 104 -3.63 4.85 49.08
CA ALA A 104 -4.67 4.07 49.76
C ALA A 104 -4.16 2.96 50.73
N PRO A 105 -2.95 2.37 50.60
CA PRO A 105 -2.49 1.37 51.58
C PRO A 105 -1.98 1.98 52.90
N THR A 106 -1.75 3.30 52.97
CA THR A 106 -1.06 3.91 54.12
C THR A 106 -2.02 4.42 55.20
N ALA A 107 -3.32 4.50 54.91
CA ALA A 107 -4.31 5.07 55.84
C ALA A 107 -4.95 4.06 56.81
N ILE A 108 -4.62 2.77 56.75
CA ILE A 108 -5.29 1.73 57.58
C ILE A 108 -4.41 1.19 58.73
N THR A 109 -3.15 1.63 58.88
CA THR A 109 -2.24 1.10 59.91
C THR A 109 -1.92 2.03 61.09
N LEU A 110 -2.79 3.00 61.43
CA LEU A 110 -2.57 3.88 62.60
C LEU A 110 -3.70 3.90 63.65
N GLU A 111 -4.56 2.88 63.70
CA GLU A 111 -5.46 2.68 64.85
C GLU A 111 -5.39 1.24 65.39
N THR A 112 -4.31 0.86 66.06
CA THR A 112 -4.37 -0.19 67.10
C THR A 112 -3.25 -0.02 68.12
N ASN A 113 -3.42 0.93 69.04
CA ASN A 113 -2.68 0.90 70.31
C ASN A 113 -3.59 1.38 71.46
N ALA A 114 -4.56 0.53 71.81
CA ALA A 114 -5.33 0.67 73.06
C ALA A 114 -5.54 -0.71 73.69
N LYS A 115 -5.18 -0.80 74.98
CA LYS A 115 -5.12 -1.99 75.86
C LYS A 115 -6.43 -2.81 75.88
N PRO A 116 -6.37 -4.14 76.15
CA PRO A 116 -7.57 -4.96 76.25
C PRO A 116 -8.20 -4.84 77.64
N SER A 117 -9.50 -4.53 77.70
CA SER A 117 -10.31 -4.82 78.88
C SER A 117 -11.59 -5.59 78.50
N ARG A 118 -11.72 -6.75 79.15
CA ARG A 118 -12.86 -7.66 79.37
C ARG A 118 -14.08 -7.69 78.41
N LYS A 119 -14.25 -8.90 77.86
CA LYS A 119 -15.47 -9.71 77.69
C LYS A 119 -16.64 -9.09 76.90
N LYS A 120 -16.89 -9.63 75.70
CA LYS A 120 -18.24 -10.04 75.27
C LYS A 120 -18.17 -11.21 74.29
N ARG A 121 -18.96 -12.23 74.60
CA ARG A 121 -19.10 -13.52 73.91
C ARG A 121 -19.90 -13.26 72.63
N VAL A 122 -19.31 -13.48 71.46
CA VAL A 122 -20.00 -13.42 70.16
C VAL A 122 -20.11 -14.83 69.60
N THR A 123 -21.36 -15.28 69.43
CA THR A 123 -21.77 -16.63 69.05
C THR A 123 -21.44 -16.93 67.58
N ARG A 124 -21.19 -18.22 67.25
CA ARG A 124 -20.83 -18.75 65.91
C ARG A 124 -21.75 -18.32 64.74
N ALA A 125 -22.92 -17.74 65.00
CA ALA A 125 -23.82 -17.20 63.98
C ALA A 125 -23.27 -15.94 63.27
N THR A 126 -22.46 -15.11 63.94
CA THR A 126 -21.91 -13.88 63.36
C THR A 126 -20.77 -14.16 62.37
N ILE A 127 -20.05 -15.28 62.54
CA ILE A 127 -18.98 -15.69 61.64
C ILE A 127 -19.56 -16.24 60.32
N ARG A 128 -20.74 -16.86 60.36
CA ARG A 128 -21.39 -17.41 59.14
C ARG A 128 -21.99 -16.32 58.25
N LYS A 129 -22.47 -15.22 58.83
CA LYS A 129 -22.96 -14.06 58.08
C LYS A 129 -21.81 -13.26 57.43
N LYS A 130 -20.68 -13.09 58.13
CA LYS A 130 -19.47 -12.47 57.56
C LYS A 130 -18.82 -13.30 56.44
N ARG A 131 -18.92 -14.63 56.47
CA ARG A 131 -18.44 -15.50 55.37
C ARG A 131 -19.36 -15.51 54.15
N ALA A 132 -20.67 -15.32 54.34
CA ALA A 132 -21.61 -15.17 53.22
C ALA A 132 -21.50 -13.79 52.55
N GLU A 133 -21.21 -12.73 53.31
CA GLU A 133 -20.93 -11.39 52.77
C GLU A 133 -19.52 -11.27 52.13
N GLN A 134 -18.53 -12.07 52.58
CA GLN A 134 -17.23 -12.19 51.91
C GLN A 134 -17.23 -13.09 50.66
N SER A 135 -18.31 -13.83 50.41
CA SER A 135 -18.49 -14.62 49.17
C SER A 135 -19.12 -13.81 48.04
N ALA A 136 -19.51 -12.56 48.29
CA ALA A 136 -19.82 -11.57 47.26
C ALA A 136 -18.61 -10.65 47.09
N ALA A 137 -17.45 -11.24 46.80
CA ALA A 137 -16.43 -10.47 46.11
C ALA A 137 -17.07 -10.02 44.79
N PRO A 138 -17.10 -8.72 44.45
CA PRO A 138 -17.29 -8.39 43.05
C PRO A 138 -16.19 -9.17 42.34
N GLU A 139 -16.61 -9.97 41.36
CA GLU A 139 -15.75 -10.56 40.34
C GLU A 139 -14.63 -9.55 40.10
N LEU A 140 -13.44 -9.85 40.65
CA LEU A 140 -12.25 -9.09 40.36
C LEU A 140 -12.14 -9.31 38.86
N LEU A 141 -12.68 -8.35 38.10
CA LEU A 141 -12.40 -8.17 36.70
C LEU A 141 -10.90 -8.38 36.65
N GLU A 142 -10.48 -9.53 36.10
CA GLU A 142 -9.09 -9.72 35.72
C GLU A 142 -8.72 -8.41 35.06
N PRO A 143 -7.62 -7.76 35.44
CA PRO A 143 -7.26 -6.50 34.85
C PRO A 143 -7.08 -6.78 33.37
N THR A 144 -8.16 -6.56 32.61
CA THR A 144 -8.18 -6.60 31.17
C THR A 144 -7.11 -5.58 30.87
N ILE A 145 -6.01 -6.08 30.30
CA ILE A 145 -4.84 -5.30 29.95
C ILE A 145 -5.33 -4.30 28.90
N THR A 146 -5.97 -3.23 29.38
CA THR A 146 -6.48 -2.08 28.66
C THR A 146 -5.63 -0.89 29.09
N HIS A 147 -4.32 -1.11 29.14
CA HIS A 147 -3.34 -0.03 29.14
C HIS A 147 -2.48 -0.21 27.90
N TYR A 148 -2.22 0.92 27.23
CA TYR A 148 -1.82 1.09 25.83
C TYR A 148 -3.02 0.91 24.89
N VAL A 149 -3.64 1.97 24.36
CA VAL A 149 -3.02 2.91 23.41
C VAL A 149 -3.71 4.30 23.47
N LEU A 150 -3.43 5.11 24.49
CA LEU A 150 -3.42 6.57 24.29
C LEU A 150 -2.15 6.90 23.50
N ARG A 151 -2.18 6.56 22.19
CA ARG A 151 -1.09 6.74 21.22
C ARG A 151 -0.62 8.20 21.32
N ASN A 152 0.56 8.40 21.90
CA ASN A 152 1.29 9.65 21.81
C ASN A 152 1.57 9.88 20.32
N THR A 153 0.68 10.56 19.59
CA THR A 153 0.84 10.80 18.16
C THR A 153 1.95 11.83 17.99
N SER A 154 3.18 11.33 17.87
CA SER A 154 4.31 12.10 17.37
C SER A 154 3.91 12.78 16.06
N SER A 155 4.39 14.00 15.81
CA SER A 155 4.13 14.65 14.53
C SER A 155 4.68 13.79 13.37
N PRO A 156 4.14 13.92 12.14
CA PRO A 156 4.67 13.21 10.97
C PRO A 156 6.20 13.40 10.83
N ILE A 157 6.70 14.61 11.08
CA ILE A 157 8.13 14.95 11.03
C ILE A 157 8.94 14.18 12.08
N GLU A 158 8.45 14.10 13.31
CA GLU A 158 9.13 13.36 14.37
C GLU A 158 9.16 11.86 14.06
N TRP A 159 8.07 11.33 13.48
CA TRP A 159 8.02 9.95 13.04
C TRP A 159 9.03 9.66 11.92
N LEU A 160 9.16 10.53 10.91
CA LEU A 160 10.17 10.39 9.86
C LEU A 160 11.60 10.35 10.44
N ARG A 161 11.89 11.22 11.42
CA ARG A 161 13.20 11.25 12.09
C ARG A 161 13.49 9.99 12.89
N LYS A 162 12.46 9.36 13.48
CA LYS A 162 12.59 8.11 14.24
C LYS A 162 12.67 6.86 13.36
N ASN A 163 12.06 6.89 12.17
CA ASN A 163 11.93 5.73 11.27
C ASN A 163 12.78 5.85 10.00
N LYS A 164 13.98 6.45 10.09
CA LYS A 164 14.84 6.72 8.93
C LYS A 164 15.16 5.49 8.10
N SER A 165 15.39 4.33 8.73
CA SER A 165 15.71 3.09 8.01
C SER A 165 14.54 2.62 7.14
N LEU A 166 13.31 2.71 7.65
CA LEU A 166 12.11 2.38 6.88
C LEU A 166 11.88 3.38 5.75
N VAL A 167 12.01 4.67 6.04
CA VAL A 167 11.92 5.72 5.01
C VAL A 167 12.94 5.46 3.90
N LEU A 168 14.20 5.25 4.25
CA LEU A 168 15.26 4.97 3.29
C LEU A 168 15.01 3.69 2.48
N ALA A 169 14.56 2.61 3.12
CA ALA A 169 14.22 1.36 2.41
C ALA A 169 13.08 1.56 1.42
N THR A 170 11.98 2.22 1.85
CA THR A 170 10.84 2.53 0.98
C THR A 170 11.27 3.41 -0.20
N GLU A 171 12.07 4.45 0.05
CA GLU A 171 12.56 5.33 -1.02
C GLU A 171 13.55 4.64 -1.96
N LEU A 172 14.38 3.73 -1.44
CA LEU A 172 15.29 2.95 -2.26
C LEU A 172 14.52 2.00 -3.17
N VAL A 173 13.50 1.30 -2.65
CA VAL A 173 12.63 0.42 -3.47
C VAL A 173 11.97 1.21 -4.58
N PHE A 174 11.35 2.35 -4.26
CA PHE A 174 10.69 3.21 -5.25
C PHE A 174 11.69 3.73 -6.29
N THR A 175 12.80 4.31 -5.84
CA THR A 175 13.81 4.93 -6.71
C THR A 175 14.46 3.90 -7.63
N VAL A 176 14.90 2.76 -7.10
CA VAL A 176 15.52 1.69 -7.90
C VAL A 176 14.51 1.15 -8.91
N ALA A 177 13.27 0.86 -8.49
CA ALA A 177 12.24 0.38 -9.40
C ALA A 177 11.92 1.38 -10.52
N PHE A 178 11.80 2.67 -10.18
CA PHE A 178 11.50 3.72 -11.16
C PHE A 178 12.61 3.87 -12.19
N PHE A 179 13.87 4.04 -11.75
CA PHE A 179 14.99 4.24 -12.68
C PHE A 179 15.33 2.97 -13.46
N ALA A 180 15.21 1.78 -12.85
CA ALA A 180 15.41 0.52 -13.55
C ALA A 180 14.37 0.33 -14.66
N TRP A 181 13.09 0.60 -14.38
CA TRP A 181 12.05 0.44 -15.39
C TRP A 181 12.07 1.56 -16.45
N ALA A 182 12.42 2.79 -16.07
CA ALA A 182 12.63 3.86 -17.03
C ALA A 182 13.80 3.53 -17.99
N PHE A 183 14.88 2.95 -17.46
CA PHE A 183 16.00 2.46 -18.27
C PHE A 183 15.56 1.31 -19.18
N PHE A 184 14.78 0.35 -18.68
CA PHE A 184 14.22 -0.74 -19.48
C PHE A 184 13.35 -0.21 -20.64
N ARG A 185 12.42 0.71 -20.36
CA ARG A 185 11.57 1.34 -21.38
C ARG A 185 12.37 2.15 -22.40
N ALA A 186 13.54 2.69 -22.04
CA ALA A 186 14.39 3.42 -22.97
C ALA A 186 14.96 2.56 -24.11
N TYR A 187 15.04 1.23 -23.95
CA TYR A 187 15.44 0.31 -25.04
C TYR A 187 14.34 0.06 -26.07
N ASN A 188 13.07 0.19 -25.67
CA ASN A 188 11.92 0.01 -26.57
C ASN A 188 10.81 1.05 -26.27
N PRO A 189 11.06 2.34 -26.55
CA PRO A 189 10.15 3.43 -26.20
C PRO A 189 8.99 3.60 -27.21
N GLU A 190 9.02 2.86 -28.32
CA GLU A 190 8.03 2.88 -29.40
C GLU A 190 6.62 2.67 -28.85
N ILE A 191 5.69 3.53 -29.28
CA ILE A 191 4.27 3.50 -28.94
C ILE A 191 3.51 2.95 -30.16
N THR A 192 3.84 1.71 -30.52
CA THR A 192 3.30 1.02 -31.69
C THR A 192 2.76 -0.36 -31.29
N ALA A 193 1.86 -0.88 -32.12
CA ALA A 193 1.15 -2.15 -31.92
C ALA A 193 0.23 -2.20 -30.69
N THR A 194 -0.60 -3.24 -30.64
CA THR A 194 -1.56 -3.52 -29.56
C THR A 194 -2.41 -2.30 -29.21
N GLU A 195 -2.57 -1.99 -27.93
CA GLU A 195 -3.45 -0.93 -27.43
C GLU A 195 -2.72 0.40 -27.20
N LYS A 196 -1.38 0.42 -27.25
CA LYS A 196 -0.58 1.63 -26.98
C LYS A 196 -0.99 2.85 -27.81
N PRO A 197 -1.29 2.75 -29.13
CA PRO A 197 -1.72 3.90 -29.91
C PRO A 197 -3.04 4.49 -29.42
N MET A 198 -3.97 3.64 -28.96
CA MET A 198 -5.27 4.06 -28.44
C MET A 198 -5.10 4.82 -27.12
N GLU A 199 -4.29 4.28 -26.21
CA GLU A 199 -4.02 4.89 -24.90
C GLU A 199 -3.24 6.21 -25.03
N PHE A 200 -2.30 6.25 -25.97
CA PHE A 200 -1.58 7.47 -26.31
C PHE A 200 -2.52 8.51 -26.92
N ALA A 201 -3.48 8.09 -27.74
CA ALA A 201 -4.53 8.98 -28.24
C ALA A 201 -5.39 9.52 -27.10
N PHE A 202 -5.77 8.71 -26.10
CA PHE A 202 -6.50 9.19 -24.92
C PHE A 202 -5.71 10.18 -24.07
N LEU A 203 -4.42 9.91 -23.85
CA LEU A 203 -3.53 10.86 -23.16
C LEU A 203 -3.48 12.21 -23.90
N ASN A 204 -3.31 12.18 -25.22
CA ASN A 204 -3.32 13.40 -26.04
C ASN A 204 -4.69 14.09 -26.05
N GLY A 205 -5.79 13.33 -26.14
CA GLY A 205 -7.15 13.86 -26.09
C GLY A 205 -7.40 14.64 -24.80
N ILE A 206 -6.92 14.14 -23.65
CA ILE A 206 -6.96 14.86 -22.38
C ILE A 206 -6.07 16.10 -22.41
N LEU A 207 -4.82 15.99 -22.86
CA LEU A 207 -3.87 17.11 -22.90
C LEU A 207 -4.31 18.26 -23.81
N GLN A 208 -5.10 17.97 -24.86
CA GLN A 208 -5.61 18.95 -25.81
C GLN A 208 -7.02 19.47 -25.47
N SER A 209 -7.68 18.92 -24.45
CA SER A 209 -9.01 19.36 -24.02
C SER A 209 -8.89 20.41 -22.92
N ASP A 210 -9.45 21.61 -23.11
CA ASP A 210 -9.44 22.66 -22.07
C ASP A 210 -10.44 22.39 -20.92
N ARG A 211 -11.36 21.45 -21.10
CA ARG A 211 -12.44 21.13 -20.15
C ARG A 211 -12.68 19.62 -20.12
N PHE A 212 -13.31 19.17 -19.03
CA PHE A 212 -13.79 17.81 -18.90
C PHE A 212 -15.29 17.72 -19.21
N PRO A 213 -15.79 16.56 -19.70
CA PRO A 213 -15.02 15.38 -20.08
C PRO A 213 -14.16 15.64 -21.34
N PRO A 214 -13.04 14.93 -21.51
CA PRO A 214 -12.08 15.20 -22.59
C PRO A 214 -12.62 14.73 -23.93
N LEU A 215 -12.20 15.38 -25.02
CA LEU A 215 -12.58 15.03 -26.39
C LEU A 215 -12.07 13.63 -26.76
N ASP A 216 -12.94 12.86 -27.40
CA ASP A 216 -12.60 11.56 -27.96
C ASP A 216 -11.76 11.73 -29.23
N PRO A 217 -10.55 11.12 -29.30
CA PRO A 217 -9.69 11.23 -30.47
C PRO A 217 -10.19 10.44 -31.68
N TRP A 218 -11.11 9.49 -31.51
CA TRP A 218 -11.69 8.65 -32.56
C TRP A 218 -13.06 9.13 -33.02
N LEU A 219 -13.83 9.77 -32.12
CA LEU A 219 -15.19 10.22 -32.39
C LEU A 219 -15.32 11.74 -32.19
N SER A 220 -15.05 12.49 -33.26
CA SER A 220 -15.09 13.96 -33.26
C SER A 220 -16.41 14.53 -32.72
N GLY A 221 -16.31 15.48 -31.80
CA GLY A 221 -17.46 16.14 -31.16
C GLY A 221 -18.01 15.40 -29.93
N PHE A 222 -17.49 14.21 -29.60
CA PHE A 222 -17.89 13.44 -28.44
C PHE A 222 -16.78 13.37 -27.39
N ALA A 223 -17.13 12.95 -26.19
CA ALA A 223 -16.20 12.73 -25.10
C ALA A 223 -15.72 11.27 -25.05
N ILE A 224 -14.53 11.03 -24.49
CA ILE A 224 -13.98 9.67 -24.33
C ILE A 224 -14.99 8.78 -23.59
N SER A 225 -15.52 7.77 -24.29
CA SER A 225 -16.47 6.79 -23.75
C SER A 225 -15.75 5.57 -23.17
N TYR A 226 -14.75 5.80 -22.33
CA TYR A 226 -13.90 4.77 -21.73
C TYR A 226 -13.44 5.16 -20.32
N TYR A 227 -12.87 4.23 -19.55
CA TYR A 227 -12.38 4.52 -18.20
C TYR A 227 -11.09 5.38 -18.25
N TYR A 228 -11.25 6.71 -18.25
CA TYR A 228 -10.13 7.62 -18.58
C TYR A 228 -9.42 8.26 -17.37
N PHE A 229 -9.90 8.07 -16.14
CA PHE A 229 -9.37 8.78 -14.97
C PHE A 229 -7.87 8.52 -14.71
N GLY A 230 -7.39 7.30 -14.96
CA GLY A 230 -5.96 6.99 -14.87
C GLY A 230 -5.11 7.83 -15.85
N TYR A 231 -5.59 8.05 -17.07
CA TYR A 231 -4.93 8.94 -18.02
C TYR A 231 -5.00 10.42 -17.58
N VAL A 232 -6.03 10.83 -16.83
CA VAL A 232 -6.07 12.19 -16.23
C VAL A 232 -4.94 12.38 -15.22
N ILE A 233 -4.65 11.36 -14.41
CA ILE A 233 -3.51 11.40 -13.48
C ILE A 233 -2.20 11.59 -14.26
N VAL A 234 -2.01 10.83 -15.34
CA VAL A 234 -0.81 10.94 -16.19
C VAL A 234 -0.74 12.31 -16.90
N ALA A 235 -1.86 12.80 -17.44
CA ALA A 235 -1.94 14.10 -18.10
C ALA A 235 -1.63 15.24 -17.11
N LEU A 236 -2.14 15.15 -15.88
CA LEU A 236 -1.85 16.11 -14.81
C LEU A 236 -0.35 16.18 -14.54
N LEU A 237 0.32 15.04 -14.36
CA LEU A 237 1.77 14.99 -14.16
C LEU A 237 2.52 15.56 -15.38
N THR A 238 2.07 15.23 -16.58
CA THR A 238 2.62 15.72 -17.85
C THR A 238 2.57 17.25 -17.92
N MET A 239 1.44 17.86 -17.60
CA MET A 239 1.27 19.31 -17.58
C MET A 239 2.09 20.00 -16.50
N LEU A 240 2.18 19.41 -15.29
CA LEU A 240 2.94 19.99 -14.18
C LEU A 240 4.43 20.11 -14.53
N ILE A 241 4.99 19.08 -15.16
CA ILE A 241 6.40 19.03 -15.54
C ILE A 241 6.64 19.78 -16.86
N GLY A 242 5.72 19.68 -17.82
CA GLY A 242 5.84 20.27 -19.14
C GLY A 242 6.69 19.43 -20.11
N VAL A 243 6.45 18.11 -20.14
CA VAL A 243 7.14 17.18 -21.05
C VAL A 243 6.23 16.75 -22.21
N ALA A 244 6.83 16.28 -23.31
CA ALA A 244 6.08 15.73 -24.43
C ALA A 244 5.27 14.49 -24.00
N ALA A 245 4.07 14.32 -24.58
CA ALA A 245 3.19 13.20 -24.25
C ALA A 245 3.85 11.83 -24.44
N SER A 246 4.71 11.67 -25.46
CA SER A 246 5.40 10.40 -25.75
C SER A 246 6.43 10.04 -24.66
N ILE A 247 7.09 11.05 -24.09
CA ILE A 247 7.99 10.89 -22.95
C ILE A 247 7.16 10.57 -21.71
N ALA A 248 6.08 11.31 -21.47
CA ALA A 248 5.18 11.07 -20.35
C ALA A 248 4.58 9.66 -20.35
N PHE A 249 4.17 9.13 -21.51
CA PHE A 249 3.66 7.77 -21.67
C PHE A 249 4.65 6.74 -21.12
N ASN A 250 5.92 6.83 -21.53
CA ASN A 250 6.97 5.93 -21.09
C ASN A 250 7.33 6.10 -19.61
N LEU A 251 7.40 7.35 -19.12
CA LEU A 251 7.67 7.64 -17.70
C LEU A 251 6.51 7.22 -16.79
N ALA A 252 5.28 7.27 -17.28
CA ALA A 252 4.10 6.82 -16.56
C ALA A 252 4.10 5.30 -16.36
N ILE A 253 4.53 4.50 -17.35
CA ILE A 253 4.72 3.06 -17.18
C ILE A 253 5.77 2.77 -16.09
N ALA A 254 6.91 3.46 -16.13
CA ALA A 254 7.95 3.33 -15.09
C ALA A 254 7.45 3.77 -13.70
N LEU A 255 6.60 4.80 -13.65
CA LEU A 255 5.92 5.24 -12.44
C LEU A 255 5.00 4.16 -11.88
N LEU A 256 4.12 3.60 -12.70
CA LEU A 256 3.17 2.56 -12.29
C LEU A 256 3.90 1.32 -11.77
N PHE A 257 5.00 0.94 -12.41
CA PHE A 257 5.90 -0.12 -11.96
C PHE A 257 6.44 0.17 -10.56
N ALA A 258 7.03 1.36 -10.35
CA ALA A 258 7.63 1.75 -9.09
C ALA A 258 6.61 1.90 -7.95
N LEU A 259 5.43 2.45 -8.23
CA LEU A 259 4.35 2.57 -7.26
C LEU A 259 3.77 1.21 -6.88
N SER A 260 3.70 0.27 -7.83
CA SER A 260 3.27 -1.11 -7.55
C SER A 260 4.31 -1.85 -6.70
N ALA A 261 5.60 -1.68 -7.01
CA ALA A 261 6.68 -2.26 -6.23
C ALA A 261 6.69 -1.74 -4.78
N VAL A 262 6.63 -0.42 -4.57
CA VAL A 262 6.64 0.16 -3.22
C VAL A 262 5.36 -0.16 -2.45
N GLY A 263 4.21 -0.24 -3.12
CA GLY A 263 2.95 -0.65 -2.50
C GLY A 263 2.98 -2.10 -2.02
N ALA A 264 3.55 -3.02 -2.81
CA ALA A 264 3.74 -4.42 -2.43
C ALA A 264 4.70 -4.56 -1.25
N PHE A 265 5.84 -3.84 -1.29
CA PHE A 265 6.79 -3.76 -0.18
C PHE A 265 6.11 -3.25 1.10
N GLY A 266 5.34 -2.16 1.00
CA GLY A 266 4.64 -1.55 2.14
C GLY A 266 3.60 -2.49 2.76
N LEU A 267 2.83 -3.22 1.95
CA LEU A 267 1.87 -4.21 2.44
C LEU A 267 2.58 -5.34 3.18
N ALA A 268 3.61 -5.93 2.57
CA ALA A 268 4.37 -7.03 3.17
C ALA A 268 5.07 -6.60 4.47
N TYR A 269 5.68 -5.41 4.48
CA TYR A 269 6.29 -4.83 5.68
C TYR A 269 5.27 -4.71 6.81
N ASN A 270 4.10 -4.13 6.54
CA ASN A 270 3.06 -3.98 7.56
C ASN A 270 2.55 -5.32 8.08
N LEU A 271 2.32 -6.31 7.21
CA LEU A 271 1.88 -7.65 7.62
C LEU A 271 2.92 -8.36 8.49
N ILE A 272 4.20 -8.31 8.11
CA ILE A 272 5.30 -8.91 8.88
C ILE A 272 5.40 -8.26 10.25
N GLN A 273 5.42 -6.93 10.32
CA GLN A 273 5.49 -6.19 11.59
C GLN A 273 4.29 -6.50 12.51
N ILE A 274 3.09 -6.60 11.95
CA ILE A 274 1.88 -6.98 12.70
C ILE A 274 2.00 -8.42 13.23
N SER A 275 2.51 -9.34 12.42
CA SER A 275 2.70 -10.74 12.81
C SER A 275 3.75 -10.88 13.91
N GLU A 276 4.89 -10.18 13.81
CA GLU A 276 5.93 -10.17 14.84
C GLU A 276 5.40 -9.64 16.16
N PHE A 277 4.59 -8.57 16.12
CA PHE A 277 3.97 -8.01 17.32
C PHE A 277 3.05 -9.00 18.02
N ARG A 278 2.20 -9.72 17.26
CA ARG A 278 1.32 -10.76 17.83
C ARG A 278 2.12 -11.90 18.48
N LEU A 279 3.13 -12.41 17.77
CA LEU A 279 3.96 -13.51 18.24
C LEU A 279 4.78 -13.16 19.50
N ARG A 280 5.22 -11.90 19.65
CA ARG A 280 5.90 -11.42 20.87
C ARG A 280 5.00 -11.47 22.10
N ASN A 281 3.70 -11.23 21.94
CA ASN A 281 2.75 -11.20 23.04
C ASN A 281 2.36 -12.62 23.52
N GLU A 282 2.52 -13.65 22.69
CA GLU A 282 2.14 -15.04 23.01
C GLU A 282 3.16 -15.82 23.88
N ASN A 283 4.06 -15.13 24.60
CA ASN A 283 4.95 -15.69 25.64
C ASN A 283 5.74 -16.98 25.31
N SER A 284 6.03 -17.26 24.03
CA SER A 284 6.90 -18.37 23.64
C SER A 284 8.39 -18.00 23.72
N ARG A 285 9.07 -18.45 24.80
CA ARG A 285 10.49 -18.18 25.09
C ARG A 285 11.47 -18.59 23.96
N ASN A 286 11.18 -19.67 23.22
CA ASN A 286 12.02 -20.13 22.10
C ASN A 286 11.87 -19.27 20.82
N LEU A 287 10.77 -18.52 20.70
CA LEU A 287 10.49 -17.66 19.55
C LEU A 287 11.11 -16.26 19.72
N GLN A 288 11.25 -15.80 20.97
CA GLN A 288 11.85 -14.51 21.31
C GLN A 288 13.33 -14.41 20.87
N SER A 289 14.08 -15.52 20.85
CA SER A 289 15.46 -15.56 20.35
C SER A 289 15.56 -15.46 18.83
N ALA A 290 14.61 -16.03 18.09
CA ALA A 290 14.54 -15.90 16.61
C ALA A 290 14.16 -14.46 16.20
N ILE A 291 13.27 -13.83 16.96
CA ILE A 291 12.83 -12.43 16.77
C ILE A 291 13.93 -11.43 17.19
N ARG A 292 14.93 -11.81 17.99
CA ARG A 292 15.97 -10.88 18.44
C ARG A 292 16.94 -10.43 17.33
N ASN A 293 17.02 -11.18 16.23
CA ASN A 293 17.74 -10.79 15.00
C ASN A 293 16.84 -10.08 13.97
N SER A 294 15.63 -9.61 14.35
CA SER A 294 14.57 -9.25 13.39
C SER A 294 14.72 -7.94 12.62
N GLN A 295 15.68 -7.05 12.93
CA GLN A 295 15.77 -5.81 12.15
C GLN A 295 16.10 -6.08 10.68
N PHE A 296 17.00 -7.02 10.40
CA PHE A 296 17.30 -7.40 9.01
C PHE A 296 16.11 -8.10 8.35
N ALA A 297 15.50 -9.08 9.03
CA ALA A 297 14.33 -9.82 8.55
C ALA A 297 13.15 -8.89 8.18
N ASN A 298 12.93 -7.85 9.00
CA ASN A 298 11.88 -6.86 8.82
C ASN A 298 12.03 -6.01 7.56
N PHE A 299 13.22 -5.94 6.95
CA PHE A 299 13.42 -5.27 5.67
C PHE A 299 13.69 -6.26 4.54
N PHE A 300 14.34 -7.38 4.82
CA PHE A 300 14.71 -8.38 3.82
C PHE A 300 13.49 -9.14 3.26
N PHE A 301 12.61 -9.67 4.12
CA PHE A 301 11.47 -10.46 3.65
C PHE A 301 10.43 -9.63 2.87
N PRO A 302 10.10 -8.39 3.25
CA PRO A 302 9.22 -7.54 2.44
C PRO A 302 9.74 -7.26 1.03
N LEU A 303 11.05 -7.34 0.77
CA LEU A 303 11.63 -7.13 -0.57
C LEU A 303 11.25 -8.22 -1.57
N PHE A 304 10.79 -9.40 -1.13
CA PHE A 304 10.30 -10.43 -2.03
C PHE A 304 8.93 -10.07 -2.65
N ALA A 305 8.11 -9.27 -1.96
CA ALA A 305 6.79 -8.89 -2.45
C ALA A 305 6.83 -8.12 -3.80
N PRO A 306 7.64 -7.06 -3.98
CA PRO A 306 7.78 -6.43 -5.30
C PRO A 306 8.38 -7.37 -6.34
N ILE A 307 9.32 -8.24 -5.96
CA ILE A 307 9.91 -9.22 -6.90
C ILE A 307 8.82 -10.17 -7.43
N PHE A 308 7.97 -10.72 -6.56
CA PHE A 308 6.90 -11.60 -7.00
C PHE A 308 5.82 -10.88 -7.80
N LEU A 309 5.47 -9.64 -7.43
CA LEU A 309 4.40 -8.92 -8.10
C LEU A 309 4.82 -8.43 -9.50
N VAL A 310 5.95 -7.74 -9.61
CA VAL A 310 6.32 -6.99 -10.82
C VAL A 310 7.62 -7.46 -11.47
N VAL A 311 8.20 -8.61 -11.08
CA VAL A 311 9.40 -9.15 -11.75
C VAL A 311 9.21 -10.61 -12.13
N MET A 312 8.79 -11.44 -11.18
CA MET A 312 8.71 -12.90 -11.32
C MET A 312 7.32 -13.42 -11.68
N GLY A 313 6.37 -12.54 -12.06
CA GLY A 313 5.02 -12.96 -12.44
C GLY A 313 4.97 -13.87 -13.67
N ASN A 314 5.97 -13.81 -14.56
CA ASN A 314 6.01 -14.61 -15.79
C ASN A 314 6.83 -15.90 -15.62
N LEU A 315 6.23 -16.94 -15.04
CA LEU A 315 6.83 -18.28 -14.94
C LEU A 315 6.77 -19.06 -16.27
N GLU A 316 5.90 -18.65 -17.20
CA GLU A 316 5.75 -19.32 -18.50
C GLU A 316 7.02 -19.23 -19.35
N GLY A 317 7.75 -18.11 -19.27
CA GLY A 317 9.04 -17.96 -19.97
C GLY A 317 10.13 -18.98 -19.58
N PHE A 318 10.02 -19.61 -18.40
CA PHE A 318 10.88 -20.73 -18.02
C PHE A 318 10.56 -21.98 -18.86
N PHE A 319 9.28 -22.27 -19.08
CA PHE A 319 8.83 -23.39 -19.91
C PHE A 319 9.19 -23.18 -21.38
N GLU A 320 9.11 -21.94 -21.88
CA GLU A 320 9.60 -21.56 -23.21
C GLU A 320 11.08 -21.89 -23.40
N THR A 321 11.90 -21.58 -22.39
CA THR A 321 13.34 -21.87 -22.41
C THR A 321 13.60 -23.38 -22.43
N LEU A 322 12.86 -24.15 -21.64
CA LEU A 322 12.97 -25.62 -21.62
C LEU A 322 12.51 -26.24 -22.94
N HIS A 323 11.40 -25.75 -23.50
CA HIS A 323 10.87 -26.22 -24.78
C HIS A 323 11.84 -25.90 -25.93
N ALA A 324 12.35 -24.67 -26.01
CA ALA A 324 13.34 -24.27 -27.01
C ALA A 324 14.62 -25.13 -26.95
N ARG A 325 14.99 -25.61 -25.75
CA ARG A 325 16.10 -26.55 -25.53
C ARG A 325 15.78 -28.01 -25.86
N GLY A 326 14.53 -28.36 -26.13
CA GLY A 326 14.09 -29.73 -26.31
C GLY A 326 14.18 -30.56 -25.04
N ILE A 327 14.12 -29.91 -23.88
CA ILE A 327 14.13 -30.56 -22.56
C ILE A 327 12.68 -30.92 -22.25
N LEU A 328 12.40 -32.16 -21.80
CA LEU A 328 11.05 -32.75 -21.55
C LEU A 328 10.37 -33.34 -22.81
N PRO A 329 9.62 -34.46 -22.65
CA PRO A 329 8.97 -35.15 -23.76
C PRO A 329 7.71 -34.43 -24.26
N ALA A 330 7.29 -34.71 -25.50
CA ALA A 330 6.06 -34.16 -26.10
C ALA A 330 4.80 -34.36 -25.24
N SER A 331 4.72 -35.47 -24.49
CA SER A 331 3.60 -35.74 -23.57
C SER A 331 3.50 -34.71 -22.44
N PHE A 332 4.63 -34.17 -21.97
CA PHE A 332 4.63 -33.11 -20.95
C PHE A 332 4.06 -31.81 -21.52
N TRP A 333 4.46 -31.44 -22.73
CA TRP A 333 4.00 -30.20 -23.37
C TRP A 333 2.51 -30.25 -23.73
N ASN A 334 2.03 -31.40 -24.19
CA ASN A 334 0.60 -31.63 -24.41
C ASN A 334 -0.21 -31.64 -23.10
N TRP A 335 0.38 -32.09 -21.98
CA TRP A 335 -0.26 -32.02 -20.66
C TRP A 335 -0.28 -30.59 -20.11
N LEU A 336 0.79 -29.82 -20.33
CA LEU A 336 0.88 -28.42 -19.90
C LEU A 336 -0.10 -27.54 -20.67
N ASP A 337 -0.38 -27.87 -21.93
CA ASP A 337 -1.48 -27.34 -22.75
C ASP A 337 -1.48 -25.81 -22.90
N VAL A 338 -0.29 -25.21 -22.94
CA VAL A 338 -0.13 -23.78 -23.27
C VAL A 338 -0.30 -23.60 -24.77
N LYS A 339 -1.16 -22.66 -25.16
CA LYS A 339 -1.52 -22.40 -26.56
C LYS A 339 -0.27 -22.18 -27.42
N ASN A 340 -0.13 -22.97 -28.49
CA ASN A 340 0.96 -22.92 -29.46
C ASN A 340 2.38 -23.23 -28.91
N LEU A 341 2.53 -23.69 -27.66
CA LEU A 341 3.84 -24.04 -27.11
C LEU A 341 4.30 -25.43 -27.58
N ALA A 342 3.45 -26.45 -27.50
CA ALA A 342 3.81 -27.82 -27.87
C ALA A 342 4.15 -27.98 -29.38
N SER A 343 3.65 -27.08 -30.21
CA SER A 343 3.93 -27.00 -31.66
C SER A 343 5.03 -26.00 -32.01
N ALA A 344 5.62 -25.32 -31.03
CA ALA A 344 6.67 -24.32 -31.24
C ALA A 344 7.95 -24.95 -31.82
N SER A 345 8.82 -24.12 -32.41
CA SER A 345 10.10 -24.63 -32.92
C SER A 345 11.08 -24.93 -31.79
N VAL A 346 11.73 -26.10 -31.86
CA VAL A 346 12.85 -26.46 -30.95
C VAL A 346 14.15 -25.98 -31.60
N SER A 347 14.73 -24.92 -31.05
CA SER A 347 15.92 -24.24 -31.61
C SER A 347 17.25 -24.68 -30.99
N ASN A 348 17.21 -25.53 -29.96
CA ASN A 348 18.35 -25.88 -29.10
C ASN A 348 19.08 -24.66 -28.51
N SER A 349 18.34 -23.58 -28.25
CA SER A 349 18.82 -22.34 -27.64
C SER A 349 18.14 -22.10 -26.30
N PHE A 350 18.78 -21.32 -25.42
CA PHE A 350 18.12 -20.80 -24.21
C PHE A 350 17.16 -19.63 -24.51
N VAL A 351 17.18 -19.11 -25.75
CA VAL A 351 16.27 -18.05 -26.20
C VAL A 351 15.35 -18.65 -27.26
N PRO A 352 14.02 -18.63 -27.07
CA PRO A 352 13.08 -19.09 -28.07
C PRO A 352 13.22 -18.29 -29.38
N SER A 353 13.13 -18.99 -30.51
CA SER A 353 13.27 -18.39 -31.85
C SER A 353 11.96 -17.92 -32.46
N ASP A 354 10.83 -18.40 -31.95
CA ASP A 354 9.52 -18.05 -32.47
C ASP A 354 9.24 -16.54 -32.32
N TYR A 355 8.64 -15.94 -33.33
CA TYR A 355 8.15 -14.58 -33.22
C TYR A 355 7.07 -14.51 -32.13
N TRP A 356 7.15 -13.49 -31.25
CA TRP A 356 6.15 -13.25 -30.22
C TRP A 356 5.92 -14.40 -29.22
N TRP A 357 6.94 -15.26 -29.02
CA TRP A 357 6.87 -16.37 -28.06
C TRP A 357 6.34 -15.95 -26.68
N TRP A 358 6.86 -14.83 -26.15
CA TRP A 358 6.49 -14.30 -24.83
C TRP A 358 5.02 -13.90 -24.69
N TRP A 359 4.28 -13.78 -25.80
CA TRP A 359 2.85 -13.52 -25.79
C TRP A 359 2.05 -14.73 -25.25
N ARG A 360 2.58 -15.95 -25.39
CA ARG A 360 1.94 -17.18 -24.88
C ARG A 360 1.77 -17.15 -23.37
N ALA A 361 2.61 -16.40 -22.65
CA ALA A 361 2.50 -16.18 -21.22
C ALA A 361 1.13 -15.62 -20.78
N SER A 362 0.41 -14.88 -21.64
CA SER A 362 -0.93 -14.36 -21.33
C SER A 362 -2.07 -15.19 -21.93
N ARG A 363 -1.77 -16.43 -22.36
CA ARG A 363 -2.69 -17.36 -23.02
C ARG A 363 -2.54 -18.78 -22.45
N VAL A 364 -2.25 -18.88 -21.16
CA VAL A 364 -2.03 -20.17 -20.48
C VAL A 364 -3.36 -20.86 -20.21
N ILE A 365 -4.45 -20.10 -20.09
CA ILE A 365 -5.80 -20.61 -19.90
C ILE A 365 -6.57 -20.52 -21.22
N HIS A 366 -7.32 -21.56 -21.57
CA HIS A 366 -8.24 -21.51 -22.70
C HIS A 366 -9.48 -22.37 -22.47
N ASP A 367 -10.63 -21.90 -22.93
CA ASP A 367 -11.90 -22.60 -22.78
C ASP A 367 -12.15 -23.47 -24.01
N VAL A 368 -12.51 -24.74 -23.82
CA VAL A 368 -12.88 -25.64 -24.91
C VAL A 368 -14.38 -25.90 -24.85
N VAL A 369 -15.13 -25.29 -25.77
CA VAL A 369 -16.60 -25.47 -25.88
C VAL A 369 -16.91 -26.15 -27.20
N ASN A 370 -17.54 -27.33 -27.15
CA ASN A 370 -17.87 -28.15 -28.33
C ASN A 370 -16.66 -28.45 -29.24
N GLY A 371 -15.48 -28.62 -28.66
CA GLY A 371 -14.24 -28.87 -29.40
C GLY A 371 -13.65 -27.63 -30.09
N GLN A 372 -14.22 -26.43 -29.87
CA GLN A 372 -13.64 -25.17 -30.29
C GLN A 372 -12.97 -24.49 -29.11
N THR A 373 -11.71 -24.09 -29.31
CA THR A 373 -10.94 -23.32 -28.33
C THR A 373 -11.30 -21.84 -28.42
N ASN A 374 -11.87 -21.30 -27.35
CA ASN A 374 -12.02 -19.86 -27.14
C ASN A 374 -10.79 -19.33 -26.41
N GLU A 375 -10.18 -18.30 -26.98
CA GLU A 375 -9.03 -17.65 -26.37
C GLU A 375 -9.46 -16.86 -25.13
N VAL A 376 -8.84 -17.16 -24.00
CA VAL A 376 -8.96 -16.37 -22.77
C VAL A 376 -7.71 -15.50 -22.64
N ILE A 377 -7.91 -14.24 -22.27
CA ILE A 377 -6.82 -13.29 -22.03
C ILE A 377 -6.51 -13.31 -20.53
N ASP A 378 -5.37 -13.86 -20.15
CA ASP A 378 -4.89 -13.91 -18.76
C ASP A 378 -3.66 -13.01 -18.57
N GLU A 379 -3.89 -11.73 -18.34
CA GLU A 379 -2.81 -10.79 -18.05
C GLU A 379 -2.52 -10.67 -16.55
N PHE A 380 -1.23 -10.54 -16.24
CA PHE A 380 -0.71 -10.31 -14.90
C PHE A 380 0.32 -9.18 -14.92
N PRO A 381 0.63 -8.54 -13.78
CA PRO A 381 1.36 -7.26 -13.76
C PRO A 381 2.66 -7.27 -14.58
N GLN A 382 3.48 -8.31 -14.43
CA GLN A 382 4.74 -8.40 -15.18
C GLN A 382 4.55 -8.52 -16.71
N PHE A 383 3.50 -9.19 -17.17
CA PHE A 383 3.17 -9.26 -18.60
C PHE A 383 2.85 -7.88 -19.15
N SER A 384 1.96 -7.14 -18.48
CA SER A 384 1.53 -5.82 -18.96
C SER A 384 2.65 -4.78 -18.87
N PHE A 385 3.54 -4.87 -17.89
CA PHE A 385 4.74 -4.03 -17.85
C PHE A 385 5.72 -4.36 -18.98
N LEU A 386 5.92 -5.64 -19.31
CA LEU A 386 6.75 -6.07 -20.44
C LEU A 386 6.15 -5.61 -21.77
N LEU A 387 4.83 -5.77 -21.94
CA LEU A 387 4.06 -5.27 -23.07
C LEU A 387 4.25 -3.75 -23.20
N GLY A 388 4.17 -3.04 -22.09
CA GLY A 388 4.48 -1.61 -22.00
C GLY A 388 3.35 -0.73 -22.53
N ASP A 389 2.12 -1.14 -22.30
CA ASP A 389 0.92 -0.33 -22.46
C ASP A 389 0.46 0.21 -21.09
N MET A 390 -0.39 1.22 -21.12
CA MET A 390 -1.00 1.81 -19.94
C MET A 390 -2.43 1.33 -19.78
N HIS A 391 -2.66 0.03 -19.96
CA HIS A 391 -4.01 -0.47 -19.93
C HIS A 391 -4.64 -0.19 -18.56
N PRO A 392 -5.95 0.06 -18.45
CA PRO A 392 -6.49 0.60 -17.20
C PRO A 392 -6.44 -0.32 -15.96
N HIS A 393 -6.28 -1.63 -16.12
CA HIS A 393 -5.90 -2.48 -14.98
C HIS A 393 -4.46 -2.18 -14.50
N VAL A 394 -3.52 -1.85 -15.40
CA VAL A 394 -2.14 -1.42 -15.06
C VAL A 394 -2.17 -0.08 -14.35
N LEU A 395 -2.95 0.88 -14.86
CA LEU A 395 -3.16 2.18 -14.20
C LEU A 395 -3.74 2.03 -12.79
N ALA A 396 -4.56 0.99 -12.56
CA ALA A 396 -5.18 0.72 -11.28
C ALA A 396 -4.25 0.03 -10.25
N LEU A 397 -3.18 -0.66 -10.67
CA LEU A 397 -2.36 -1.49 -9.78
C LEU A 397 -1.90 -0.80 -8.49
N PRO A 398 -1.31 0.43 -8.52
CA PRO A 398 -0.91 1.12 -7.30
C PRO A 398 -2.07 1.42 -6.34
N PHE A 399 -3.25 1.68 -6.90
CA PHE A 399 -4.44 2.05 -6.14
C PHE A 399 -5.15 0.83 -5.56
N VAL A 400 -5.06 -0.33 -6.21
CA VAL A 400 -5.47 -1.62 -5.64
C VAL A 400 -4.63 -1.92 -4.39
N LEU A 401 -3.31 -1.74 -4.44
CA LEU A 401 -2.43 -1.92 -3.27
C LEU A 401 -2.74 -0.92 -2.15
N LEU A 402 -3.01 0.34 -2.50
CA LEU A 402 -3.52 1.35 -1.55
C LEU A 402 -4.84 0.93 -0.91
N ALA A 403 -5.78 0.37 -1.68
CA ALA A 403 -7.06 -0.12 -1.17
C ALA A 403 -6.88 -1.30 -0.23
N LEU A 404 -5.99 -2.24 -0.54
CA LEU A 404 -5.62 -3.35 0.35
C LEU A 404 -5.00 -2.84 1.66
N ALA A 405 -4.15 -1.81 1.59
CA ALA A 405 -3.59 -1.18 2.79
C ALA A 405 -4.68 -0.51 3.64
N ALA A 406 -5.66 0.13 2.99
CA ALA A 406 -6.80 0.73 3.67
C ALA A 406 -7.66 -0.33 4.35
N ALA A 407 -7.92 -1.45 3.68
CA ALA A 407 -8.61 -2.60 4.25
C ALA A 407 -7.86 -3.17 5.46
N LEU A 408 -6.54 -3.35 5.36
CA LEU A 408 -5.70 -3.81 6.48
C LEU A 408 -5.76 -2.82 7.66
N ASN A 409 -5.71 -1.52 7.40
CA ASN A 409 -5.82 -0.47 8.43
C ASN A 409 -7.18 -0.48 9.15
N LEU A 410 -8.26 -0.76 8.41
CA LEU A 410 -9.62 -0.90 8.96
C LEU A 410 -9.78 -2.20 9.77
N LEU A 411 -9.26 -3.32 9.28
CA LEU A 411 -9.28 -4.59 10.03
C LEU A 411 -8.56 -4.44 11.38
N ARG A 412 -7.43 -3.73 11.39
CA ARG A 412 -6.67 -3.40 12.61
C ARG A 412 -7.39 -2.44 13.56
N GLN A 413 -8.43 -1.73 13.10
CA GLN A 413 -9.25 -0.90 13.97
C GLN A 413 -10.17 -1.76 14.85
N LYS A 414 -10.66 -2.89 14.35
CA LYS A 414 -11.59 -3.76 15.09
C LYS A 414 -10.92 -4.55 16.22
N ASP A 415 -9.62 -4.83 16.09
CA ASP A 415 -8.80 -5.44 17.16
C ASP A 415 -8.67 -4.51 18.40
N PHE A 416 -9.05 -3.22 18.30
CA PHE A 416 -8.96 -2.22 19.36
C PHE A 416 -10.14 -1.24 19.30
N PRO A 417 -11.33 -1.60 19.81
CA PRO A 417 -12.43 -0.65 19.95
C PRO A 417 -12.01 0.54 20.83
N ASN A 418 -12.42 1.75 20.42
CA ASN A 418 -12.10 3.02 21.06
C ASN A 418 -12.56 3.09 22.52
#